data_AF-A0A529SPD3-F1
#
_entry.id   AF-A0A529SPD3-F1
#
_cell.length_a   1.000
_cell.length_b   1.000
_cell.length_c   1.000
_cell.angle_alpha   90.00
_cell.angle_beta   90.00
_cell.angle_gamma   90.00
#
_symmetry.space_group_name_H-M   'P 1'
#
loop_
_entity.id
_entity.type
_entity.pdbx_description
1 polymer ?
#
loop_
_entity_poly.entity_id
_entity_poly.type
_entity_poly.pdbx_seq_one_letter_code
_entity_poly.pdbx_strand_id
1 'polypeptide(L)'
;LWCVVNERDELGDNVPFEYATAVKDGAFYGWPWYYIGDNEDPRHKGARPDLAGKVTVPDVLIQAHSAPLNIAFYDGGNFPADYKGDAFVTLHGSWNRNVRTGYKVVRLRFKDGKPTGEYGDFATGFVISDDAVWGRPVGVAVAKDGALILTEDGNGTIWRVTYGG
;
A
#
# COMPACT_ATOMS: atom_id res chain seq x y z
N LEU A 1 -1.26 -4.07 15.35
CA LEU A 1 -0.14 -3.67 14.47
C LEU A 1 -0.61 -3.81 13.03
N TRP A 2 -0.25 -2.86 12.17
CA TRP A 2 -0.52 -2.91 10.73
C TRP A 2 0.78 -2.79 9.95
N CYS A 3 0.83 -3.40 8.77
CA CYS A 3 1.93 -3.24 7.84
C CYS A 3 1.40 -3.01 6.42
N VAL A 4 2.29 -2.51 5.58
CA VAL A 4 2.20 -2.59 4.13
C VAL A 4 3.39 -3.40 3.62
N VAL A 5 3.19 -4.14 2.55
CA VAL A 5 4.19 -5.07 2.02
C VAL A 5 4.37 -4.84 0.54
N ASN A 6 5.65 -4.69 0.16
CA ASN A 6 6.12 -4.88 -1.20
C ASN A 6 6.27 -6.40 -1.42
N GLU A 7 5.35 -6.97 -2.15
CA GLU A 7 5.43 -8.33 -2.65
C GLU A 7 6.48 -8.45 -3.75
N ARG A 8 6.78 -9.70 -4.10
CA ARG A 8 7.92 -9.99 -4.97
C ARG A 8 7.72 -9.53 -6.42
N ASP A 9 8.80 -9.19 -7.11
CA ASP A 9 8.77 -8.74 -8.51
C ASP A 9 8.75 -9.89 -9.53
N GLU A 10 8.91 -9.67 -10.84
CA GLU A 10 9.22 -10.69 -11.87
C GLU A 10 8.27 -11.92 -11.99
N LEU A 11 6.99 -11.77 -11.64
CA LEU A 11 5.91 -12.74 -11.98
C LEU A 11 4.93 -12.19 -13.04
N GLY A 12 5.29 -11.07 -13.67
CA GLY A 12 4.48 -10.35 -14.66
C GLY A 12 3.79 -9.14 -14.07
N ASP A 13 3.20 -8.30 -14.94
CA ASP A 13 2.74 -6.96 -14.59
C ASP A 13 1.63 -6.88 -13.52
N ASN A 14 0.89 -7.95 -13.28
CA ASN A 14 -0.36 -7.90 -12.50
C ASN A 14 -0.36 -8.79 -11.27
N VAL A 15 0.73 -9.52 -11.02
CA VAL A 15 0.87 -10.39 -9.86
C VAL A 15 2.33 -10.42 -9.40
N PRO A 16 2.55 -10.66 -8.10
CA PRO A 16 1.57 -10.60 -7.01
C PRO A 16 1.01 -9.20 -6.77
N PHE A 17 -0.18 -9.10 -6.19
CA PHE A 17 -0.67 -7.83 -5.64
C PHE A 17 0.21 -7.43 -4.45
N GLU A 18 0.40 -6.13 -4.26
CA GLU A 18 0.90 -5.58 -3.00
C GLU A 18 -0.21 -5.65 -1.94
N TYR A 19 0.07 -5.40 -0.66
CA TYR A 19 -1.02 -5.38 0.33
C TYR A 19 -0.77 -4.52 1.58
N ALA A 20 -1.88 -4.20 2.26
CA ALA A 20 -1.91 -3.73 3.64
C ALA A 20 -2.71 -4.71 4.51
N THR A 21 -2.24 -5.02 5.71
CA THR A 21 -2.91 -5.98 6.59
C THR A 21 -2.61 -5.75 8.07
N ALA A 22 -3.54 -6.16 8.92
CA ALA A 22 -3.27 -6.34 10.33
C ALA A 22 -2.35 -7.54 10.54
N VAL A 23 -1.22 -7.32 11.23
CA VAL A 23 -0.28 -8.39 11.56
C VAL A 23 -0.89 -9.27 12.65
N LYS A 24 -0.99 -10.56 12.38
CA LYS A 24 -1.49 -11.59 13.31
C LYS A 24 -0.32 -12.41 13.84
N ASP A 25 -0.29 -12.60 15.14
CA ASP A 25 0.74 -13.43 15.78
C ASP A 25 0.69 -14.87 15.25
N GLY A 26 1.86 -15.44 14.95
CA GLY A 26 1.99 -16.78 14.36
C GLY A 26 1.47 -16.96 12.94
N ALA A 27 0.96 -15.91 12.27
CA ALA A 27 0.44 -16.02 10.91
C ALA A 27 1.53 -16.18 9.86
N PHE A 28 1.23 -16.98 8.84
CA PHE A 28 2.08 -17.18 7.66
C PHE A 28 1.49 -16.43 6.47
N TYR A 29 2.24 -15.47 5.92
CA TYR A 29 1.79 -14.64 4.79
C TYR A 29 2.34 -15.11 3.43
N GLY A 30 2.89 -16.33 3.35
CA GLY A 30 3.25 -16.98 2.09
C GLY A 30 4.74 -16.98 1.76
N TRP A 31 5.41 -15.83 1.87
CA TRP A 31 6.81 -15.71 1.45
C TRP A 31 7.76 -16.70 2.17
N PRO A 32 8.74 -17.32 1.47
CA PRO A 32 9.03 -17.24 0.03
C PRO A 32 8.33 -18.31 -0.82
N TRP A 33 7.42 -19.10 -0.24
CA TRP A 33 6.90 -20.33 -0.85
C TRP A 33 5.62 -20.11 -1.65
N TYR A 34 4.77 -19.21 -1.16
CA TYR A 34 3.48 -18.85 -1.73
C TYR A 34 3.33 -17.33 -1.74
N TYR A 35 2.43 -16.80 -2.56
CA TYR A 35 1.95 -15.42 -2.47
C TYR A 35 0.43 -15.43 -2.48
N ILE A 36 -0.18 -14.59 -1.63
CA ILE A 36 -1.64 -14.36 -1.50
C ILE A 36 -2.50 -15.62 -1.71
N GLY A 37 -2.85 -16.29 -0.62
CA GLY A 37 -3.58 -17.56 -0.70
C GLY A 37 -2.69 -18.69 -1.23
N ASP A 38 -3.23 -19.56 -2.08
CA ASP A 38 -2.57 -20.81 -2.49
C ASP A 38 -1.72 -20.70 -3.76
N ASN A 39 -1.35 -19.49 -4.19
CA ASN A 39 -0.47 -19.34 -5.35
C ASN A 39 0.97 -19.67 -4.95
N GLU A 40 1.44 -20.83 -5.38
CA GLU A 40 2.83 -21.25 -5.17
C GLU A 40 3.78 -20.35 -5.99
N ASP A 41 4.90 -19.92 -5.38
CA ASP A 41 5.94 -19.22 -6.13
C ASP A 41 6.57 -20.21 -7.14
N PRO A 42 6.56 -19.90 -8.46
CA PRO A 42 7.10 -20.79 -9.48
C PRO A 42 8.57 -21.18 -9.29
N ARG A 43 9.37 -20.38 -8.59
CA ARG A 43 10.78 -20.66 -8.28
C ARG A 43 10.97 -21.74 -7.23
N HIS A 44 9.94 -22.00 -6.44
CA HIS A 44 9.95 -22.97 -5.36
C HIS A 44 8.91 -24.08 -5.56
N LYS A 45 8.51 -24.30 -6.81
CA LYS A 45 7.49 -25.28 -7.17
C LYS A 45 7.75 -26.66 -6.54
N GLY A 46 6.78 -27.16 -5.77
CA GLY A 46 6.82 -28.43 -5.07
C GLY A 46 7.70 -28.47 -3.82
N ALA A 47 8.33 -27.36 -3.41
CA ALA A 47 9.28 -27.36 -2.30
C ALA A 47 8.58 -27.48 -0.93
N ARG A 48 7.39 -26.90 -0.77
CA ARG A 48 6.65 -26.85 0.49
C ARG A 48 5.14 -27.15 0.34
N PRO A 49 4.77 -28.33 -0.19
CA PRO A 49 3.37 -28.71 -0.35
C PRO A 49 2.62 -28.76 0.99
N ASP A 50 3.33 -28.92 2.12
CA ASP A 50 2.78 -28.88 3.47
C ASP A 50 2.26 -27.49 3.88
N LEU A 51 2.58 -26.44 3.13
CA LEU A 51 2.13 -25.06 3.38
C LEU A 51 0.94 -24.64 2.50
N ALA A 52 0.52 -25.46 1.53
CA ALA A 52 -0.70 -25.21 0.77
C ALA A 52 -1.92 -25.08 1.71
N GLY A 53 -2.77 -24.08 1.46
CA GLY A 53 -3.95 -23.76 2.27
C GLY A 53 -3.66 -23.01 3.56
N LYS A 54 -2.39 -22.70 3.88
CA LYS A 54 -2.00 -22.10 5.17
C LYS A 54 -1.68 -20.61 5.10
N VAL A 55 -1.72 -20.00 3.91
CA VAL A 55 -1.44 -18.58 3.75
C VAL A 55 -2.58 -17.75 4.31
N THR A 56 -2.24 -16.82 5.19
CA THR A 56 -3.16 -15.79 5.67
C THR A 56 -3.33 -14.76 4.57
N VAL A 57 -4.53 -14.68 4.01
CA VAL A 57 -4.87 -13.70 2.97
C VAL A 57 -4.88 -12.29 3.60
N PRO A 58 -4.18 -11.30 3.00
CA PRO A 58 -4.16 -9.92 3.47
C PRO A 58 -5.53 -9.23 3.41
N ASP A 59 -5.70 -8.17 4.22
CA ASP A 59 -6.98 -7.48 4.35
C ASP A 59 -7.31 -6.53 3.18
N VAL A 60 -6.31 -5.85 2.61
CA VAL A 60 -6.47 -4.95 1.48
C VAL A 60 -5.40 -5.26 0.44
N LEU A 61 -5.82 -5.71 -0.74
CA LEU A 61 -4.93 -5.90 -1.88
C LEU A 61 -4.75 -4.58 -2.63
N ILE A 62 -3.51 -4.29 -2.99
CA ILE A 62 -3.09 -3.08 -3.70
C ILE A 62 -2.50 -3.53 -5.03
N GLN A 63 -2.78 -2.78 -6.10
CA GLN A 63 -2.29 -3.09 -7.44
C GLN A 63 -0.79 -3.44 -7.44
N ALA A 64 -0.43 -4.55 -8.10
CA ALA A 64 0.95 -5.03 -8.24
C ALA A 64 1.93 -3.91 -8.64
N HIS A 65 3.13 -3.98 -8.07
CA HIS A 65 4.24 -3.04 -8.28
C HIS A 65 3.97 -1.60 -7.85
N SER A 66 2.93 -1.34 -7.05
CA SER A 66 2.67 0.02 -6.53
C SER A 66 3.67 0.46 -5.44
N ALA A 67 4.45 -0.48 -4.89
CA ALA A 67 5.50 -0.25 -3.90
C ALA A 67 5.02 0.56 -2.68
N PRO A 68 4.10 0.02 -1.85
CA PRO A 68 3.66 0.71 -0.64
C PRO A 68 4.77 0.81 0.42
N LEU A 69 5.11 2.02 0.86
CA LEU A 69 6.24 2.24 1.78
C LEU A 69 5.84 2.62 3.20
N ASN A 70 4.67 3.22 3.39
CA ASN A 70 4.22 3.64 4.71
C ASN A 70 2.69 3.65 4.83
N ILE A 71 2.22 3.49 6.07
CA ILE A 71 0.80 3.54 6.44
C ILE A 71 0.61 4.41 7.69
N ALA A 72 -0.38 5.28 7.68
CA ALA A 72 -0.78 6.08 8.84
C ALA A 72 -2.30 6.10 9.01
N PHE A 73 -2.79 5.76 10.21
CA PHE A 73 -4.21 5.88 10.54
C PHE A 73 -4.55 7.33 10.87
N TYR A 74 -5.73 7.77 10.43
CA TYR A 74 -6.19 9.12 10.61
C TYR A 74 -7.15 9.25 11.78
N ASP A 75 -6.73 9.98 12.81
CA ASP A 75 -7.53 10.36 13.97
C ASP A 75 -7.69 11.88 14.11
N GLY A 76 -7.08 12.64 13.19
CA GLY A 76 -7.06 14.10 13.16
C GLY A 76 -8.43 14.75 12.92
N GLY A 77 -8.54 16.04 13.26
CA GLY A 77 -9.76 16.84 13.08
C GLY A 77 -9.75 17.80 11.89
N ASN A 78 -8.70 17.78 11.06
CA ASN A 78 -8.55 18.72 9.95
C ASN A 78 -9.42 18.33 8.75
N PHE A 79 -9.50 17.03 8.44
CA PHE A 79 -10.27 16.50 7.32
C PHE A 79 -11.73 16.23 7.72
N PRO A 80 -12.65 16.06 6.74
CA PRO A 80 -14.04 15.70 7.01
C PRO A 80 -14.16 14.47 7.91
N ALA A 81 -15.25 14.42 8.70
CA ALA A 81 -15.42 13.43 9.76
C ALA A 81 -15.37 11.97 9.28
N ASP A 82 -15.74 11.71 8.02
CA ASP A 82 -15.70 10.38 7.43
C ASP A 82 -14.27 9.84 7.28
N TYR A 83 -13.24 10.68 7.28
CA TYR A 83 -11.83 10.27 7.24
C TYR A 83 -11.33 9.65 8.54
N LYS A 84 -12.00 9.90 9.67
CA LYS A 84 -11.55 9.39 10.96
C LYS A 84 -11.69 7.88 11.02
N GLY A 85 -10.61 7.20 11.41
CA GLY A 85 -10.52 5.75 11.48
C GLY A 85 -9.99 5.08 10.21
N ASP A 86 -9.92 5.81 9.09
CA ASP A 86 -9.31 5.32 7.86
C ASP A 86 -7.79 5.39 7.90
N ALA A 87 -7.12 4.77 6.93
CA ALA A 87 -5.67 4.80 6.81
C ALA A 87 -5.21 5.41 5.48
N PHE A 88 -4.09 6.11 5.51
CA PHE A 88 -3.39 6.60 4.33
C PHE A 88 -2.17 5.73 4.06
N VAL A 89 -1.98 5.34 2.79
CA VAL A 89 -0.83 4.56 2.34
C VAL A 89 -0.11 5.29 1.22
N THR A 90 1.21 5.42 1.35
CA THR A 90 2.08 5.96 0.30
C THR A 90 2.46 4.85 -0.68
N LEU A 91 2.25 5.08 -1.97
CA LEU A 91 2.64 4.19 -3.06
C LEU A 91 3.77 4.83 -3.85
N HIS A 92 4.99 4.31 -3.69
CA HIS A 92 6.22 4.89 -4.26
C HIS A 92 6.28 4.75 -5.78
N GLY A 93 5.63 3.71 -6.31
CA GLY A 93 5.43 3.53 -7.74
C GLY A 93 6.36 2.52 -8.42
N SER A 94 5.82 1.89 -9.46
CA SER A 94 6.43 0.77 -10.16
C SER A 94 7.69 1.14 -10.93
N TRP A 95 8.70 0.29 -10.89
CA TRP A 95 9.86 0.34 -11.79
C TRP A 95 9.89 -0.82 -12.81
N ASN A 96 9.25 -1.96 -12.50
CA ASN A 96 9.32 -3.21 -13.27
C ASN A 96 7.95 -3.60 -13.87
N ARG A 97 7.33 -2.70 -14.63
CA ARG A 97 6.01 -2.91 -15.27
C ARG A 97 5.90 -2.08 -16.56
N ASN A 98 5.14 -2.55 -17.55
CA ASN A 98 4.96 -1.81 -18.80
C ASN A 98 4.16 -0.51 -18.64
N VAL A 99 3.06 -0.54 -17.88
CA VAL A 99 2.26 0.66 -17.56
C VAL A 99 2.45 0.98 -16.07
N ARG A 100 2.76 2.24 -15.74
CA ARG A 100 3.05 2.63 -14.35
C ARG A 100 1.84 2.46 -13.43
N THR A 101 2.11 2.03 -12.20
CA THR A 101 1.16 1.95 -11.09
C THR A 101 1.77 2.57 -9.84
N GLY A 102 0.95 2.91 -8.84
CA GLY A 102 1.39 3.64 -7.66
C GLY A 102 1.57 5.14 -7.92
N TYR A 103 2.69 5.71 -7.47
CA TYR A 103 3.02 7.14 -7.58
C TYR A 103 1.92 8.05 -7.00
N LYS A 104 1.41 7.68 -5.82
CA LYS A 104 0.26 8.36 -5.19
C LYS A 104 0.17 8.07 -3.70
N VAL A 105 -0.69 8.80 -3.03
CA VAL A 105 -1.21 8.42 -1.71
C VAL A 105 -2.64 7.92 -1.90
N VAL A 106 -2.96 6.78 -1.28
CA VAL A 106 -4.32 6.21 -1.27
C VAL A 106 -4.90 6.24 0.14
N ARG A 107 -6.22 6.31 0.22
CA ARG A 107 -7.00 6.17 1.45
C ARG A 107 -7.67 4.79 1.47
N LEU A 108 -7.28 3.96 2.42
CA LEU A 108 -7.90 2.68 2.74
C LEU A 108 -9.14 2.94 3.59
N ARG A 109 -10.27 2.33 3.24
CA ARG A 109 -11.54 2.56 3.92
C ARG A 109 -11.73 1.58 5.05
N PHE A 110 -12.17 2.10 6.18
CA PHE A 110 -12.51 1.33 7.38
C PHE A 110 -13.96 1.60 7.77
N LYS A 111 -14.61 0.56 8.28
CA LYS A 111 -15.95 0.63 8.83
C LYS A 111 -15.98 -0.18 10.11
N ASP A 112 -16.45 0.44 11.19
CA ASP A 112 -16.55 -0.19 12.52
C ASP A 112 -15.20 -0.80 12.98
N GLY A 113 -14.10 -0.10 12.67
CA GLY A 113 -12.73 -0.52 13.01
C GLY A 113 -12.17 -1.66 12.14
N LYS A 114 -12.87 -2.06 11.08
CA LYS A 114 -12.44 -3.12 10.15
C LYS A 114 -12.18 -2.57 8.75
N PRO A 115 -11.16 -3.06 8.03
CA PRO A 115 -10.91 -2.70 6.65
C PRO A 115 -12.07 -3.18 5.77
N THR A 116 -12.48 -2.37 4.79
CA THR A 116 -13.49 -2.80 3.80
C THR A 116 -12.90 -3.64 2.67
N GLY A 117 -11.57 -3.69 2.54
CA GLY A 117 -10.87 -4.26 1.39
C GLY A 117 -10.67 -3.27 0.25
N GLU A 118 -11.21 -2.05 0.36
CA GLU A 118 -11.19 -1.04 -0.70
C GLU A 118 -10.24 0.12 -0.36
N TYR A 119 -9.68 0.73 -1.40
CA TYR A 119 -8.94 1.98 -1.31
C TYR A 119 -9.29 2.92 -2.46
N GLY A 120 -9.10 4.21 -2.26
CA GLY A 120 -9.28 5.23 -3.28
C GLY A 120 -8.11 6.21 -3.32
N ASP A 121 -7.93 6.89 -4.44
CA ASP A 121 -6.90 7.90 -4.61
C ASP A 121 -7.15 9.09 -3.66
N PHE A 122 -6.09 9.54 -2.99
CA PHE A 122 -6.11 10.73 -2.12
C PHE A 122 -5.24 11.85 -2.66
N ALA A 123 -3.98 11.56 -2.99
CA ALA A 123 -3.07 12.53 -3.61
C ALA A 123 -2.40 11.90 -4.83
N THR A 124 -2.62 12.51 -5.99
CA THR A 124 -2.13 12.07 -7.30
C THR A 124 -1.41 13.23 -8.02
N GLY A 125 -1.00 13.03 -9.28
CA GLY A 125 -0.28 14.04 -10.06
C GLY A 125 1.24 13.96 -9.97
N PHE A 126 1.77 12.88 -9.41
CA PHE A 126 3.21 12.64 -9.32
C PHE A 126 3.82 12.05 -10.61
N VAL A 127 2.99 11.59 -11.54
CA VAL A 127 3.42 11.15 -12.89
C VAL A 127 3.06 12.24 -13.88
N ILE A 128 4.06 12.74 -14.61
CA ILE A 128 3.88 13.79 -15.62
C ILE A 128 3.62 13.16 -17.00
N SER A 129 4.34 12.10 -17.32
CA SER A 129 4.22 11.36 -18.59
C SER A 129 4.77 9.94 -18.46
N ASP A 130 4.73 9.19 -19.56
CA ASP A 130 5.34 7.85 -19.66
C ASP A 130 6.87 7.85 -19.49
N ASP A 131 7.53 8.99 -19.47
CA ASP A 131 8.99 9.06 -19.27
C ASP A 131 9.38 9.93 -18.08
N ALA A 132 8.43 10.63 -17.47
CA ALA A 132 8.70 11.62 -16.44
C ALA A 132 7.82 11.45 -15.19
N VAL A 133 8.49 11.33 -14.05
CA VAL A 133 7.89 11.28 -12.72
C VAL A 133 8.36 12.52 -11.96
N TRP A 134 7.42 13.30 -11.44
CA TRP A 134 7.69 14.48 -10.63
C TRP A 134 8.10 14.13 -9.20
N GLY A 135 7.46 13.11 -8.60
CA GLY A 135 7.73 12.74 -7.22
C GLY A 135 7.36 11.29 -6.92
N ARG A 136 7.84 10.79 -5.79
CA ARG A 136 7.65 9.40 -5.38
C ARG A 136 7.31 9.34 -3.90
N PRO A 137 6.02 9.16 -3.52
CA PRO A 137 5.58 9.15 -2.14
C PRO A 137 6.31 8.11 -1.27
N VAL A 138 6.82 8.52 -0.10
CA VAL A 138 7.56 7.65 0.84
C VAL A 138 6.87 7.57 2.19
N GLY A 139 6.87 8.66 2.96
CA GLY A 139 6.36 8.69 4.33
C GLY A 139 5.06 9.47 4.43
N VAL A 140 4.17 9.05 5.33
CA VAL A 140 2.96 9.78 5.69
C VAL A 140 2.77 9.79 7.20
N ALA A 141 2.39 10.94 7.76
CA ALA A 141 2.11 11.08 9.18
C ALA A 141 0.98 12.08 9.41
N VAL A 142 0.26 11.91 10.53
CA VAL A 142 -0.75 12.88 10.98
C VAL A 142 -0.06 13.87 11.93
N ALA A 143 -0.10 15.16 11.57
CA ALA A 143 0.37 16.23 12.43
C ALA A 143 -0.60 16.47 13.61
N LYS A 144 -0.12 17.14 14.66
CA LYS A 144 -0.90 17.42 15.88
C LYS A 144 -2.20 18.19 15.62
N ASP A 145 -2.23 19.02 14.59
CA ASP A 145 -3.42 19.79 14.16
C ASP A 145 -4.31 19.02 13.17
N GLY A 146 -4.01 17.75 12.93
CA GLY A 146 -4.75 16.87 12.04
C GLY A 146 -4.41 17.01 10.55
N ALA A 147 -3.45 17.85 10.17
CA ALA A 147 -2.94 17.89 8.80
C ALA A 147 -2.20 16.58 8.47
N LEU A 148 -2.15 16.18 7.20
CA LEU A 148 -1.21 15.14 6.77
C LEU A 148 0.13 15.75 6.39
N ILE A 149 1.20 15.12 6.86
CA ILE A 149 2.56 15.34 6.37
C ILE A 149 2.89 14.19 5.42
N LEU A 150 3.28 14.53 4.20
CA LEU A 150 3.66 13.58 3.16
C LEU A 150 5.08 13.90 2.70
N THR A 151 5.95 12.91 2.64
CA THR A 151 7.28 13.05 2.03
C THR A 151 7.33 12.34 0.68
N GLU A 152 8.10 12.90 -0.24
CA GLU A 152 8.43 12.25 -1.51
C GLU A 152 9.91 12.44 -1.83
N ASP A 153 10.58 11.40 -2.31
CA ASP A 153 12.04 11.41 -2.51
C ASP A 153 12.46 11.65 -3.96
N GLY A 154 11.51 11.68 -4.91
CA GLY A 154 11.78 11.95 -6.32
C GLY A 154 12.25 13.38 -6.58
N ASN A 155 11.67 14.35 -5.85
CA ASN A 155 12.04 15.77 -5.91
C ASN A 155 12.41 16.34 -4.52
N GLY A 156 12.49 15.48 -3.49
CA GLY A 156 12.96 15.86 -2.15
C GLY A 156 12.01 16.78 -1.38
N THR A 157 10.72 16.71 -1.65
CA THR A 157 9.70 17.63 -1.10
C THR A 157 9.00 17.02 0.11
N ILE A 158 8.69 17.87 1.09
CA ILE A 158 7.76 17.57 2.18
C ILE A 158 6.51 18.42 1.99
N TRP A 159 5.37 17.76 1.91
CA TRP A 159 4.05 18.37 1.73
C TRP A 159 3.31 18.40 3.07
N ARG A 160 2.59 19.49 3.31
CA ARG A 160 1.57 19.58 4.34
C ARG A 160 0.22 19.71 3.65
N VAL A 161 -0.67 18.75 3.90
CA VAL A 161 -2.00 18.69 3.29
C VAL A 161 -3.04 19.03 4.35
N THR A 162 -3.83 20.07 4.10
CA THR A 162 -4.93 20.54 4.96
C THR A 162 -6.23 20.58 4.16
N TYR A 163 -7.36 20.43 4.85
CA TYR A 163 -8.68 20.63 4.25
C TYR A 163 -9.00 22.13 4.21
N GLY A 164 -9.46 22.62 3.06
CA GLY A 164 -9.76 24.04 2.84
C GLY A 164 -11.20 24.46 3.11
N GLY A 165 -12.11 23.50 3.32
CA GLY A 165 -13.56 23.76 3.30
C GLY A 165 -14.19 23.33 2.00
#